data_AF-A0AA40AKW6-F1
#
_entry.id   AF-A0AA40AKW6-F1
#
_cell.length_a   1.000
_cell.length_b   1.000
_cell.length_c   1.000
_cell.angle_alpha   90.00
_cell.angle_beta   90.00
_cell.angle_gamma   90.00
#
_symmetry.space_group_name_H-M   'P 1'
#
loop_
_entity.id
_entity.type
_entity.pdbx_description
1 polymer ?
#
loop_
_entity_poly.entity_id
_entity_poly.type
_entity_poly.pdbx_seq_one_letter_code
_entity_poly.pdbx_strand_id
1 'polypeptide(L)'
;HPSSPRDGKNVSIARAEAALMTALHMDGVLAHTLAPQLKPFRHTKTKTFDLADMRRHGVVERDVSFTRLDFRHGDNYTFQPAMFDTML
;
A
#
# COMPACT_ATOMS: atom_id res chain seq x y z
N HIS A 1 11.84 -0.53 -8.36
CA HIS A 1 13.11 -0.90 -7.71
C HIS A 1 13.34 -2.41 -7.86
N PRO A 2 14.56 -2.90 -8.13
CA PRO A 2 14.83 -4.34 -8.27
C PRO A 2 14.53 -5.17 -7.01
N SER A 3 14.34 -4.52 -5.86
CA SER A 3 14.02 -5.15 -4.57
C SER A 3 12.54 -5.40 -4.30
N SER A 4 11.63 -5.37 -5.28
CA SER A 4 10.21 -5.75 -5.08
C SER A 4 9.75 -6.79 -6.11
N PRO A 5 8.93 -7.80 -5.73
CA PRO A 5 8.26 -8.67 -6.70
C PRO A 5 7.50 -7.78 -7.68
N ARG A 6 7.82 -7.89 -8.97
CA ARG A 6 7.24 -7.01 -10.00
C ARG A 6 5.76 -7.30 -10.25
N ASP A 7 5.29 -8.45 -9.81
CA ASP A 7 3.89 -8.89 -9.86
C ASP A 7 3.07 -8.44 -8.65
N GLY A 8 3.71 -7.79 -7.66
CA GLY A 8 3.04 -7.30 -6.46
C GLY A 8 2.58 -8.41 -5.50
N LYS A 9 3.12 -9.63 -5.62
CA LYS A 9 2.72 -10.78 -4.78
C LYS A 9 3.77 -11.17 -3.78
N ASN A 10 3.34 -11.84 -2.71
CA ASN A 10 4.21 -12.45 -1.69
C ASN A 10 5.22 -11.48 -1.06
N VAL A 11 4.77 -10.25 -0.78
CA VAL A 11 5.59 -9.24 -0.11
C VAL A 11 5.59 -9.50 1.40
N SER A 12 6.77 -9.59 2.02
CA SER A 12 6.88 -9.63 3.49
C SER A 12 6.90 -8.21 4.05
N ILE A 13 6.47 -8.05 5.31
CA ILE A 13 6.47 -6.74 5.98
C ILE A 13 7.89 -6.17 6.08
N ALA A 14 8.88 -7.00 6.43
CA ALA A 14 10.29 -6.60 6.49
C ALA A 14 10.82 -6.14 5.12
N ARG A 15 10.36 -6.76 4.03
CA ARG A 15 10.72 -6.32 2.67
C ARG A 15 10.09 -4.97 2.33
N ALA A 16 8.83 -4.75 2.71
CA ALA A 16 8.17 -3.47 2.52
C ALA A 16 8.89 -2.36 3.30
N GLU A 17 9.24 -2.61 4.56
CA GLU A 17 10.02 -1.69 5.40
C GLU A 17 11.38 -1.34 4.77
N ALA A 18 12.13 -2.36 4.34
CA ALA A 18 13.40 -2.15 3.65
C ALA A 18 13.24 -1.34 2.35
N ALA A 19 12.15 -1.55 1.61
CA ALA A 19 11.87 -0.78 0.40
C ALA A 19 11.53 0.69 0.70
N LEU A 20 10.80 0.98 1.78
CA LEU A 20 10.55 2.36 2.23
C LEU A 20 11.87 3.10 2.49
N MET A 21 12.81 2.46 3.18
CA MET A 21 14.11 3.08 3.49
C MET A 21 15.04 3.18 2.28
N THR A 22 15.14 2.11 1.48
CA THR A 22 16.18 2.02 0.44
C THR A 22 15.75 2.61 -0.89
N ALA A 23 14.47 2.45 -1.28
CA ALA A 23 13.97 2.88 -2.57
C ALA A 23 13.27 4.25 -2.52
N LEU A 24 12.68 4.60 -1.37
CA LEU A 24 11.99 5.88 -1.17
C LEU A 24 12.74 6.81 -0.21
N HIS A 25 13.91 6.40 0.29
CA HIS A 25 14.75 7.18 1.21
C HIS A 25 14.00 7.69 2.45
N MET A 26 13.01 6.92 2.91
CA MET A 26 12.27 7.22 4.13
C MET A 26 13.15 7.01 5.36
N ASP A 27 13.05 7.90 6.34
CA ASP A 27 13.73 7.74 7.63
C ASP A 27 13.34 6.40 8.30
N GLY A 28 14.28 5.81 9.04
CA GLY A 28 14.11 4.50 9.67
C GLY A 28 12.96 4.47 10.68
N VAL A 29 12.76 5.55 11.44
CA VAL A 29 11.66 5.63 12.43
C VAL A 29 10.32 5.63 11.70
N LEU A 30 10.21 6.40 10.62
CA LEU A 30 8.98 6.46 9.84
C LEU A 30 8.68 5.11 9.14
N ALA A 31 9.69 4.47 8.54
CA ALA A 31 9.54 3.16 7.92
C ALA A 31 9.10 2.09 8.94
N HIS A 32 9.73 2.06 10.12
CA HIS A 32 9.41 1.13 11.21
C HIS A 32 8.01 1.36 11.80
N THR A 33 7.49 2.59 11.68
CA THR A 33 6.14 2.95 12.12
C THR A 33 5.08 2.54 11.10
N LEU A 34 5.35 2.70 9.81
CA LEU A 34 4.38 2.44 8.74
C LEU A 34 4.28 0.95 8.37
N ALA A 35 5.39 0.23 8.27
CA ALA A 35 5.38 -1.17 7.80
C ALA A 35 4.46 -2.09 8.65
N PRO A 36 4.38 -1.99 9.99
CA PRO A 36 3.45 -2.78 10.79
C PRO A 36 1.96 -2.60 10.45
N GLN A 37 1.56 -1.50 9.81
CA GLN A 37 0.17 -1.30 9.35
C GLN A 37 -0.25 -2.31 8.28
N LEU A 38 0.71 -3.04 7.68
CA LEU A 38 0.46 -4.08 6.69
C LEU A 38 0.11 -5.44 7.32
N LYS A 39 0.29 -5.61 8.64
CA LYS A 39 -0.03 -6.86 9.37
C LYS A 39 -1.45 -7.40 9.10
N PRO A 40 -2.51 -6.58 8.99
CA PRO A 40 -3.86 -7.07 8.72
C PRO A 40 -4.04 -7.76 7.35
N PHE A 41 -3.15 -7.49 6.38
CA PHE A 41 -3.19 -8.12 5.06
C PHE A 41 -2.35 -9.40 4.99
N ARG A 42 -1.57 -9.70 6.04
CA ARG A 42 -0.63 -10.81 6.05
C ARG A 42 -1.35 -12.17 6.10
N HIS A 43 -1.16 -12.97 5.06
CA HIS A 43 -1.63 -14.34 4.97
C HIS A 43 -0.98 -15.23 6.05
N THR A 44 -1.80 -16.04 6.72
CA THR A 44 -1.36 -16.85 7.87
C THR A 44 -0.36 -17.93 7.49
N LYS A 45 -0.48 -18.50 6.28
CA LYS A 45 0.38 -19.59 5.77
C LYS A 45 1.73 -19.07 5.26
N THR A 46 1.71 -18.11 4.33
CA THR A 46 2.93 -17.61 3.66
C THR A 46 3.66 -16.53 4.46
N LYS A 47 3.00 -15.93 5.46
CA LYS A 47 3.52 -14.76 6.21
C LYS A 47 3.82 -13.54 5.33
N THR A 48 3.20 -13.47 4.16
CA THR A 48 3.30 -12.38 3.18
C THR A 48 1.93 -11.78 2.89
N PHE A 49 1.88 -10.71 2.12
CA PHE A 49 0.66 -10.13 1.56
C PHE A 49 0.88 -9.80 0.08
N ASP A 50 -0.21 -9.62 -0.67
CA ASP A 50 -0.18 -9.11 -2.04
C ASP A 50 -0.62 -7.64 -2.03
N LEU A 51 -0.05 -6.80 -2.92
CA LEU A 51 -0.39 -5.37 -2.96
C LEU A 51 -1.89 -5.12 -3.19
N ALA A 52 -2.55 -6.01 -3.93
CA ALA A 52 -3.98 -5.96 -4.17
C ALA A 52 -4.82 -6.16 -2.89
N ASP A 53 -4.29 -6.79 -1.84
CA ASP A 53 -5.00 -6.96 -0.56
C ASP A 53 -5.23 -5.61 0.15
N MET A 54 -4.38 -4.63 -0.15
CA MET A 54 -4.43 -3.30 0.46
C MET A 54 -5.67 -2.48 0.06
N ARG A 55 -6.42 -2.90 -0.97
CA ARG A 55 -7.69 -2.27 -1.38
C ARG A 55 -8.86 -2.55 -0.43
N ARG A 56 -8.67 -3.42 0.57
CA ARG A 56 -9.72 -3.75 1.53
C ARG A 56 -10.08 -2.52 2.36
N HIS A 57 -11.28 -2.02 2.12
CA HIS A 57 -11.83 -0.84 2.77
C HIS A 57 -11.89 -0.95 4.30
N GLY A 58 -11.60 0.16 4.97
CA GLY A 58 -11.71 0.29 6.43
C GLY A 58 -10.52 -0.30 7.21
N VAL A 59 -9.44 -0.70 6.53
CA VAL A 59 -8.21 -1.19 7.18
C VAL A 59 -7.10 -0.13 7.12
N VAL A 60 -6.71 0.23 5.90
CA VAL A 60 -5.79 1.35 5.62
C VAL A 60 -6.42 2.23 4.54
N GLU A 61 -6.94 1.61 3.47
CA GLU A 61 -7.81 2.25 2.48
C GLU A 61 -9.06 2.82 3.16
N ARG A 62 -9.37 4.07 2.82
CA ARG A 62 -10.47 4.87 3.37
C ARG A 62 -11.00 5.83 2.30
N ASP A 63 -12.27 6.18 2.47
CA ASP A 63 -12.97 7.19 1.67
C ASP A 63 -12.29 8.56 1.79
N VAL A 64 -12.58 9.44 0.83
CA VAL A 64 -12.00 10.77 0.66
C VAL A 64 -10.49 10.70 0.36
N SER A 65 -10.12 9.70 -0.43
CA SER A 65 -8.77 9.60 -1.00
C SER A 65 -8.52 10.71 -2.03
N PHE A 66 -7.31 11.25 -2.09
CA PHE A 66 -6.98 12.34 -3.04
C PHE A 66 -7.11 11.93 -4.52
N THR A 67 -6.90 10.66 -4.85
CA THR A 67 -6.70 10.21 -6.25
C THR A 67 -7.33 8.84 -6.55
N ARG A 68 -8.20 8.35 -5.67
CA ARG A 68 -8.93 7.08 -5.82
C ARG A 68 -10.38 7.31 -5.42
N LEU A 69 -11.31 6.61 -6.07
CA LEU A 69 -12.73 6.70 -5.73
C LEU A 69 -12.96 6.10 -4.33
N ASP A 70 -14.02 6.57 -3.67
CA ASP A 70 -14.47 5.93 -2.43
C ASP A 70 -14.98 4.51 -2.69
N PHE A 71 -15.01 3.69 -1.64
CA PHE A 71 -15.43 2.29 -1.75
C PHE A 71 -16.83 2.11 -2.35
N ARG A 72 -17.75 3.04 -2.08
CA ARG A 72 -19.13 3.01 -2.62
C ARG A 72 -19.27 3.65 -4.01
N HIS A 73 -18.26 4.38 -4.46
CA HIS A 73 -18.29 5.12 -5.72
C HIS A 73 -17.59 4.36 -6.87
N GLY A 74 -16.86 3.27 -6.59
CA GLY A 74 -16.33 2.39 -7.61
C GLY A 74 -14.97 1.78 -7.24
N ASP A 75 -14.03 1.85 -8.18
CA ASP A 75 -12.67 1.33 -8.01
C ASP A 75 -11.85 2.20 -7.05
N ASN A 76 -11.73 1.73 -5.81
CA ASN A 76 -10.98 2.37 -4.71
C ASN A 76 -9.47 2.12 -4.75
N TYR A 77 -8.94 1.55 -5.83
CA TYR A 77 -7.56 1.12 -5.91
C TYR A 77 -6.81 1.77 -7.08
N THR A 78 -7.42 1.80 -8.26
CA THR A 78 -6.79 2.36 -9.46
C THR A 78 -6.74 3.89 -9.38
N PHE A 79 -5.61 4.47 -9.81
CA PHE A 79 -5.42 5.91 -9.91
C PHE A 79 -6.46 6.57 -10.82
N GLN A 80 -7.01 7.70 -10.37
CA GLN A 80 -8.01 8.49 -11.08
C GLN A 80 -7.41 9.83 -11.53
N PRO A 81 -7.06 10.00 -12.83
CA PRO A 81 -6.44 11.24 -13.32
C PRO A 81 -7.27 12.50 -13.04
N ALA A 82 -8.59 12.45 -13.24
CA ALA A 82 -9.47 13.59 -13.00
C ALA A 82 -9.47 14.07 -11.52
N MET A 83 -9.33 13.14 -10.57
CA MET A 83 -9.21 13.49 -9.15
C MET A 83 -7.85 14.12 -8.84
N PHE A 84 -6.78 13.60 -9.46
CA PHE A 84 -5.46 14.21 -9.34
C PHE A 84 -5.42 15.63 -9.90
N ASP A 85 -6.02 15.86 -11.07
CA ASP A 85 -6.14 17.19 -11.66
C ASP A 85 -6.93 18.17 -10.77
N THR A 86 -7.88 17.66 -9.97
CA THR A 86 -8.66 18.46 -9.01
C THR A 86 -7.87 18.77 -7.72
N MET A 87 -6.85 17.98 -7.39
CA MET A 87 -6.01 18.18 -6.20
C MET A 87 -4.95 19.27 -6.40
N LEU A 88 -4.53 19.50 -7.65
CA LEU A 88 -3.51 20.50 -8.04
C LEU A 88 -4.10 21.92 -8.10
#